data_AF-A0A8S3XRK7-F1
#
_entry.id   AF-A0A8S3XRK7-F1
#
_cell.length_a   1.000
_cell.length_b   1.000
_cell.length_c   1.000
_cell.angle_alpha   90.00
_cell.angle_beta   90.00
_cell.angle_gamma   90.00
#
_symmetry.space_group_name_H-M   'P 1'
#
loop_
_entity.id
_entity.type
_entity.pdbx_description
1 polymer ?
#
loop_
_entity_poly.entity_id
_entity_poly.type
_entity_poly.pdbx_seq_one_letter_code
_entity_poly.pdbx_strand_id
1 'polypeptide(L)'
;MVGYPCNILFFLFLHFSTRQCELMSIDVKGILQQCNSNINTSLELDRNDKMLIANWTAEFQVKQVNITSHYRLEMTRHREHSFRKVNFNTKWKQCLRLHNKEIKISKISYYDRERECLKKANSGDKERKTTVSQVEKEIKKWRKSYKYLSNLCEVNNPDDKENAEFCLADYIKRDNYDSTFERLIILKLEAMSDLLQQMNMCLSDLEDCLRVSLSEHLENIRTVMETLNHCYTRNEK
;
A
#
# COMPACT_ATOMS: atom_id res chain seq x y z
N MET A 1 47.54 4.43 -62.92
CA MET A 1 46.11 4.11 -62.73
C MET A 1 45.99 2.80 -61.97
N VAL A 2 45.91 2.83 -60.64
CA VAL A 2 45.30 1.76 -59.84
C VAL A 2 44.75 2.43 -58.59
N GLY A 3 43.52 2.92 -58.69
CA GLY A 3 42.73 3.35 -57.55
C GLY A 3 41.80 2.22 -57.14
N TYR A 4 41.59 2.08 -55.83
CA TYR A 4 40.53 1.30 -55.18
C TYR A 4 40.73 -0.23 -55.11
N PRO A 5 41.22 -0.72 -53.95
CA PRO A 5 40.57 -1.89 -53.35
C PRO A 5 40.14 -1.66 -51.88
N CYS A 6 40.42 -0.50 -51.29
CA CYS A 6 40.16 -0.27 -49.86
C CYS A 6 38.65 -0.04 -49.56
N ASN A 7 37.89 0.54 -50.49
CA ASN A 7 36.45 0.80 -50.28
C ASN A 7 35.55 -0.43 -50.47
N ILE A 8 35.97 -1.44 -51.25
CA ILE A 8 35.13 -2.63 -51.49
C ILE A 8 35.14 -3.55 -50.26
N LEU A 9 36.26 -3.63 -49.54
CA LEU A 9 36.38 -4.40 -48.29
C LEU A 9 35.54 -3.80 -47.15
N PHE A 10 35.42 -2.48 -47.08
CA PHE A 10 34.61 -1.81 -46.04
C PHE A 10 33.11 -2.02 -46.27
N PHE A 11 32.65 -1.99 -47.53
CA PHE A 11 31.26 -2.29 -47.88
C PHE A 11 30.89 -3.77 -47.67
N LEU A 12 31.83 -4.71 -47.89
CA LEU A 12 31.61 -6.12 -47.61
C LEU A 12 31.58 -6.43 -46.10
N PHE A 13 32.39 -5.74 -45.29
CA PHE A 13 32.33 -5.88 -43.82
C PHE A 13 31.05 -5.29 -43.22
N LEU A 14 30.56 -4.17 -43.76
CA LEU A 14 29.26 -3.60 -43.37
C LEU A 14 28.09 -4.51 -43.79
N HIS A 15 28.15 -5.13 -44.97
CA HIS A 15 27.14 -6.10 -45.39
C HIS A 15 27.19 -7.43 -44.61
N PHE A 16 28.37 -7.86 -44.16
CA PHE A 16 28.48 -9.02 -43.27
C PHE A 16 28.08 -8.72 -41.81
N SER A 17 28.20 -7.46 -41.37
CA SER A 17 27.70 -7.02 -40.06
C SER A 17 26.17 -6.92 -40.03
N THR A 18 25.54 -6.81 -41.21
CA THR A 18 24.09 -6.92 -41.40
C THR A 18 23.62 -8.34 -41.74
N ARG A 19 24.49 -9.37 -41.69
CA ARG A 19 24.01 -10.75 -41.57
C ARG A 19 23.34 -10.87 -40.21
N GLN A 20 22.05 -10.57 -40.24
CA GLN A 20 21.01 -11.25 -39.51
C GLN A 20 21.56 -12.11 -38.37
N CYS A 21 21.44 -11.60 -37.14
CA CYS A 21 20.97 -12.47 -36.07
C CYS A 21 19.58 -12.98 -36.51
N GLU A 22 19.56 -13.90 -37.46
CA GLU A 22 18.39 -14.70 -37.78
C GLU A 22 18.01 -15.38 -36.47
N LEU A 23 16.88 -14.98 -35.90
CA LEU A 23 16.31 -15.70 -34.77
C LEU A 23 16.25 -17.17 -35.19
N MET A 24 16.86 -18.08 -34.45
CA MET A 24 16.65 -19.50 -34.75
C MET A 24 15.23 -19.87 -34.31
N SER A 25 14.59 -20.84 -34.96
CA SER A 25 13.23 -21.29 -34.59
C SER A 25 13.13 -21.76 -33.13
N ILE A 26 14.23 -22.29 -32.56
CA ILE A 26 14.35 -22.64 -31.14
C ILE A 26 14.31 -21.39 -30.24
N ASP A 27 14.95 -20.30 -30.67
CA ASP A 27 14.95 -19.03 -29.94
C ASP A 27 13.57 -18.36 -29.99
N VAL A 28 12.88 -18.42 -31.14
CA VAL A 28 11.50 -17.90 -31.30
C VAL A 28 10.57 -18.57 -30.28
N LYS A 29 10.60 -19.90 -30.22
CA LYS A 29 9.74 -20.67 -29.31
C LYS A 29 10.01 -20.33 -27.85
N GLY A 30 11.29 -20.24 -27.46
CA GLY A 30 11.69 -19.87 -26.10
C GLY A 30 11.23 -18.47 -25.71
N ILE A 31 11.44 -17.48 -26.59
CA ILE A 31 11.04 -16.08 -26.38
C ILE A 31 9.52 -15.96 -26.21
N LEU A 32 8.75 -16.59 -27.12
CA LEU A 32 7.29 -16.54 -27.06
C LEU A 32 6.73 -17.27 -25.84
N GLN A 33 7.33 -18.39 -25.45
CA GLN A 33 6.93 -19.14 -24.25
C GLN A 33 7.18 -18.33 -22.98
N GLN A 34 8.35 -17.71 -22.85
CA GLN A 34 8.69 -16.88 -21.69
C GLN A 34 7.75 -15.67 -21.59
N CYS A 35 7.54 -14.95 -22.69
CA CYS A 35 6.64 -13.81 -22.71
C CYS A 35 5.19 -14.19 -22.37
N ASN A 36 4.70 -15.34 -22.87
CA ASN A 36 3.38 -15.86 -22.53
C ASN A 36 3.28 -16.25 -21.05
N SER A 37 4.31 -16.87 -20.49
CA SER A 37 4.40 -17.16 -19.06
C SER A 37 4.25 -15.89 -18.24
N ASN A 38 5.04 -14.86 -18.55
CA ASN A 38 5.01 -13.56 -17.89
C ASN A 38 3.62 -12.89 -17.98
N ILE A 39 2.97 -12.92 -19.15
CA ILE A 39 1.61 -12.39 -19.32
C ILE A 39 0.62 -13.15 -18.44
N ASN A 40 0.66 -14.48 -18.44
CA ASN A 40 -0.23 -15.31 -17.63
C ASN A 40 -0.02 -15.08 -16.13
N THR A 41 1.23 -15.07 -15.67
CA THR A 41 1.59 -14.74 -14.28
C THR A 41 1.02 -13.38 -13.89
N SER A 42 1.17 -12.37 -14.76
CA SER A 42 0.65 -11.05 -14.44
C SER A 42 -0.89 -11.03 -14.34
N LEU A 43 -1.60 -11.77 -15.20
CA LEU A 43 -3.07 -11.89 -15.15
C LEU A 43 -3.53 -12.58 -13.86
N GLU A 44 -2.81 -13.61 -13.43
CA GLU A 44 -3.06 -14.29 -12.16
C GLU A 44 -2.81 -13.37 -10.97
N LEU A 45 -1.69 -12.65 -10.96
CA LEU A 45 -1.40 -11.63 -9.94
C LEU A 45 -2.51 -10.57 -9.87
N ASP A 46 -2.99 -10.04 -10.99
CA ASP A 46 -4.10 -9.07 -10.99
C ASP A 46 -5.39 -9.60 -10.33
N ARG A 47 -5.66 -10.91 -10.41
CA ARG A 47 -6.82 -11.52 -9.76
C ARG A 47 -6.58 -11.68 -8.26
N ASN A 48 -5.40 -12.19 -7.89
CA ASN A 48 -5.02 -12.42 -6.50
C ASN A 48 -4.89 -11.11 -5.72
N ASP A 49 -4.26 -10.09 -6.29
CA ASP A 49 -3.99 -8.82 -5.62
C ASP A 49 -5.27 -8.07 -5.25
N LYS A 50 -6.30 -8.12 -6.10
CA LYS A 50 -7.61 -7.52 -5.79
C LYS A 50 -8.23 -8.13 -4.53
N MET A 51 -8.13 -9.46 -4.41
CA MET A 51 -8.63 -10.18 -3.24
C MET A 51 -7.78 -9.88 -2.00
N LEU A 52 -6.45 -9.85 -2.16
CA LEU A 52 -5.52 -9.52 -1.07
C LEU A 52 -5.75 -8.10 -0.54
N ILE A 53 -5.82 -7.09 -1.41
CA ILE A 53 -6.05 -5.70 -1.01
C ILE A 53 -7.40 -5.54 -0.29
N ALA A 54 -8.45 -6.22 -0.77
CA ALA A 54 -9.75 -6.21 -0.10
C ALA A 54 -9.66 -6.82 1.30
N ASN A 55 -9.02 -7.99 1.43
CA ASN A 55 -8.83 -8.67 2.71
C ASN A 55 -7.99 -7.83 3.68
N TRP A 56 -6.85 -7.30 3.23
CA TRP A 56 -6.00 -6.46 4.06
C TRP A 56 -6.72 -5.18 4.50
N THR A 57 -7.52 -4.57 3.62
CA THR A 57 -8.31 -3.38 3.97
C THR A 57 -9.34 -3.72 5.05
N ALA A 58 -10.03 -4.85 4.93
CA ALA A 58 -10.98 -5.29 5.94
C ALA A 58 -10.30 -5.61 7.28
N GLU A 59 -9.18 -6.33 7.24
CA GLU A 59 -8.39 -6.66 8.43
C GLU A 59 -7.86 -5.40 9.13
N PHE A 60 -7.36 -4.43 8.36
CA PHE A 60 -6.91 -3.14 8.88
C PHE A 60 -8.03 -2.39 9.61
N GLN A 61 -9.25 -2.35 9.03
CA GLN A 61 -10.40 -1.71 9.67
C GLN A 61 -10.78 -2.40 10.98
N VAL A 62 -10.80 -3.74 10.99
CA VAL A 62 -11.08 -4.51 12.22
C VAL A 62 -10.02 -4.23 13.30
N LYS A 63 -8.73 -4.26 12.94
CA LYS A 63 -7.63 -3.95 13.85
C LYS A 63 -7.73 -2.52 14.38
N GLN A 64 -8.02 -1.54 13.53
CA GLN A 64 -8.23 -0.14 13.94
C GLN A 64 -9.36 0.00 14.96
N VAL A 65 -10.50 -0.67 14.73
CA VAL A 65 -11.63 -0.67 15.68
C VAL A 65 -11.24 -1.33 17.00
N ASN A 66 -10.51 -2.45 16.96
CA ASN A 66 -10.07 -3.16 18.16
C ASN A 66 -9.13 -2.30 19.02
N ILE A 67 -8.10 -1.71 18.40
CA ILE A 67 -7.16 -0.80 19.06
C ILE A 67 -7.92 0.37 19.70
N THR A 68 -8.76 1.05 18.91
CA THR A 68 -9.52 2.22 19.42
C THR A 68 -10.45 1.84 20.56
N SER A 69 -11.15 0.70 20.45
CA SER A 69 -12.06 0.22 21.49
C SER A 69 -11.33 -0.15 22.78
N HIS A 70 -10.15 -0.76 22.68
CA HIS A 70 -9.30 -1.06 23.83
C HIS A 70 -8.97 0.22 24.64
N TYR A 71 -8.45 1.25 23.98
CA TYR A 71 -8.07 2.50 24.68
C TYR A 71 -9.29 3.27 25.21
N ARG A 72 -10.43 3.25 24.52
CA ARG A 72 -11.70 3.81 25.03
C ARG A 72 -12.20 3.11 26.30
N LEU A 73 -12.05 1.78 26.36
CA LEU A 73 -12.42 0.99 27.52
C LEU A 73 -11.54 1.32 28.72
N GLU A 74 -10.22 1.39 28.51
CA GLU A 74 -9.27 1.78 29.57
C GLU A 74 -9.55 3.19 30.08
N MET A 75 -9.77 4.16 29.18
CA MET A 75 -10.18 5.52 29.56
C MET A 75 -11.46 5.51 30.40
N THR A 76 -12.48 4.77 29.96
CA THR A 76 -13.77 4.70 30.67
C THR A 76 -13.61 4.06 32.04
N ARG A 77 -12.85 2.96 32.14
CA ARG A 77 -12.55 2.26 33.39
C ARG A 77 -11.87 3.16 34.40
N HIS A 78 -10.82 3.90 33.98
CA HIS A 78 -10.13 4.84 34.86
C HIS A 78 -11.04 5.97 35.32
N ARG A 79 -11.85 6.53 34.43
CA ARG A 79 -12.81 7.57 34.76
C ARG A 79 -13.88 7.09 35.75
N GLU A 80 -14.43 5.90 35.53
CA GLU A 80 -15.43 5.31 36.42
C GLU A 80 -14.86 4.96 37.78
N HIS A 81 -13.61 4.47 37.83
CA HIS A 81 -12.92 4.20 39.09
C HIS A 81 -12.66 5.49 39.87
N SER A 82 -12.15 6.53 39.23
CA SER A 82 -11.80 7.80 39.88
C SER A 82 -13.02 8.61 40.33
N PHE A 83 -14.10 8.64 39.54
CA PHE A 83 -15.26 9.49 39.81
C PHE A 83 -16.53 8.70 40.15
N ARG A 84 -16.37 7.49 40.70
CA ARG A 84 -17.49 6.60 41.04
C ARG A 84 -18.50 7.33 41.92
N LYS A 85 -19.80 7.21 41.60
CA LYS A 85 -20.88 7.92 42.32
C LYS A 85 -21.46 7.15 43.50
N VAL A 86 -20.96 5.95 43.79
CA VAL A 86 -21.57 5.00 44.74
C VAL A 86 -21.15 5.33 46.17
N ASN A 87 -22.12 5.55 47.05
CA ASN A 87 -21.99 5.66 48.53
C ASN A 87 -20.98 6.66 49.11
N PHE A 88 -20.63 7.71 48.39
CA PHE A 88 -19.84 8.79 48.99
C PHE A 88 -20.70 9.75 49.81
N ASN A 89 -20.07 10.25 50.89
CA ASN A 89 -20.48 11.38 51.71
C ASN A 89 -21.08 12.52 50.86
N THR A 90 -22.13 13.19 51.37
CA THR A 90 -22.78 14.34 50.71
C THR A 90 -21.78 15.43 50.31
N LYS A 91 -20.72 15.64 51.11
CA LYS A 91 -19.62 16.57 50.81
C LYS A 91 -18.87 16.20 49.52
N TRP A 92 -18.51 14.93 49.34
CA TRP A 92 -17.84 14.46 48.12
C TRP A 92 -18.74 14.61 46.89
N LYS A 93 -20.04 14.31 47.02
CA LYS A 93 -21.02 14.53 45.94
C LYS A 93 -21.10 16.02 45.55
N GLN A 94 -20.97 16.94 46.51
CA GLN A 94 -20.94 18.38 46.23
C GLN A 94 -19.66 18.79 45.50
N CYS A 95 -18.49 18.33 45.95
CA CYS A 95 -17.21 18.57 45.27
C CYS A 95 -17.20 18.02 43.83
N LEU A 96 -17.71 16.79 43.63
CA LEU A 96 -17.88 16.20 42.29
C LEU A 96 -18.80 17.03 41.38
N ARG A 97 -19.87 17.63 41.93
CA ARG A 97 -20.77 18.49 41.16
C ARG A 97 -20.08 19.80 40.75
N LEU A 98 -19.32 20.41 41.66
CA LEU A 98 -18.57 21.64 41.40
C LEU A 98 -17.53 21.44 40.29
N HIS A 99 -16.80 20.31 40.32
CA HIS A 99 -15.73 20.03 39.36
C HIS A 99 -16.14 19.15 38.17
N ASN A 100 -17.44 19.02 37.91
CA ASN A 100 -17.95 18.19 36.81
C ASN A 100 -17.54 18.75 35.43
N LYS A 101 -17.26 20.06 35.33
CA LYS A 101 -16.83 20.69 34.10
C LYS A 101 -15.43 20.21 33.71
N GLU A 102 -14.51 20.13 34.66
CA GLU A 102 -13.13 19.69 34.50
C GLU A 102 -13.08 18.21 34.11
N ILE A 103 -13.91 17.37 34.76
CA ILE A 103 -14.09 15.96 34.38
C ILE A 103 -14.57 15.83 32.93
N LYS A 104 -15.51 16.68 32.49
CA LYS A 104 -16.01 16.68 31.11
C LYS A 104 -14.95 17.17 30.12
N ILE A 105 -14.19 18.21 30.44
CA ILE A 105 -13.13 18.74 29.58
C ILE A 105 -12.05 17.69 29.33
N SER A 106 -11.60 16.98 30.38
CA SER A 106 -10.61 15.91 30.23
C SER A 106 -11.11 14.79 29.30
N LYS A 107 -12.39 14.44 29.38
CA LYS A 107 -13.03 13.46 28.47
C LYS A 107 -13.07 13.98 27.03
N ILE A 108 -13.49 15.24 26.83
CA ILE A 108 -13.57 15.86 25.49
C ILE A 108 -12.19 15.87 24.84
N SER A 109 -11.17 16.34 25.56
CA SER A 109 -9.79 16.39 25.07
C SER A 109 -9.27 15.04 24.60
N TYR A 110 -9.64 13.94 25.28
CA TYR A 110 -9.27 12.60 24.84
C TYR A 110 -9.89 12.26 23.48
N TYR A 111 -11.20 12.50 23.30
CA TYR A 111 -11.86 12.19 22.03
C TYR A 111 -11.41 13.08 20.88
N ASP A 112 -11.03 14.33 21.16
CA ASP A 112 -10.48 15.22 20.15
C ASP A 112 -9.13 14.67 19.64
N ARG A 113 -8.25 14.22 20.55
CA ARG A 113 -6.97 13.58 20.18
C ARG A 113 -7.16 12.23 19.50
N GLU A 114 -8.08 11.41 19.99
CA GLU A 114 -8.44 10.14 19.34
C GLU A 114 -8.88 10.38 17.89
N ARG A 115 -9.70 11.41 17.65
CA ARG A 115 -10.14 11.80 16.31
C ARG A 115 -8.96 12.20 15.43
N GLU A 116 -7.99 12.94 15.96
CA GLU A 116 -6.77 13.31 15.24
C GLU A 116 -5.91 12.09 14.90
N CYS A 117 -5.70 11.18 15.85
CA CYS A 117 -4.99 9.91 15.63
C CYS A 117 -5.66 9.10 14.51
N LEU A 118 -6.99 8.95 14.55
CA LEU A 118 -7.76 8.23 13.53
C LEU A 118 -7.70 8.90 12.16
N LYS A 119 -7.77 10.24 12.12
CA LYS A 119 -7.65 11.00 10.86
C LYS A 119 -6.30 10.75 10.21
N LYS A 120 -5.21 10.76 10.99
CA LYS A 120 -3.85 10.46 10.51
C LYS A 120 -3.71 9.02 10.02
N ALA A 121 -4.26 8.06 10.77
CA ALA A 121 -4.25 6.65 10.37
C ALA A 121 -5.01 6.40 9.06
N ASN A 122 -6.08 7.16 8.79
CA ASN A 122 -6.92 7.01 7.60
C ASN A 122 -6.45 7.85 6.40
N SER A 123 -5.77 8.98 6.61
CA SER A 123 -5.37 9.88 5.51
C SER A 123 -4.37 9.26 4.54
N GLY A 124 -3.57 8.28 4.99
CA GLY A 124 -2.64 7.60 4.10
C GLY A 124 -3.29 6.58 3.15
N ASP A 125 -4.54 6.15 3.34
CA ASP A 125 -5.08 5.00 2.59
C ASP A 125 -5.22 5.25 1.07
N LYS A 126 -5.52 6.49 0.68
CA LYS A 126 -5.63 6.89 -0.73
C LYS A 126 -4.27 7.01 -1.41
N GLU A 127 -3.28 7.54 -0.70
CA GLU A 127 -1.91 7.68 -1.20
C GLU A 127 -1.23 6.32 -1.34
N ARG A 128 -1.39 5.45 -0.32
CA ARG A 128 -0.89 4.06 -0.28
C ARG A 128 -1.28 3.23 -1.49
N LYS A 129 -2.54 3.30 -1.92
CA LYS A 129 -3.06 2.51 -3.06
C LYS A 129 -2.65 3.08 -4.43
N THR A 130 -2.12 4.31 -4.47
CA THR A 130 -1.81 4.99 -5.73
C THR A 130 -0.64 4.33 -6.45
N THR A 131 0.42 3.96 -5.74
CA THR A 131 1.62 3.32 -6.32
C THR A 131 1.26 1.99 -6.98
N VAL A 132 0.54 1.11 -6.28
CA VAL A 132 0.06 -0.17 -6.84
C VAL A 132 -0.81 0.08 -8.08
N SER A 133 -1.73 1.05 -8.01
CA SER A 133 -2.60 1.39 -9.13
C SER A 133 -1.84 1.90 -10.36
N GLN A 134 -0.74 2.64 -10.17
CA GLN A 134 0.11 3.11 -11.25
C GLN A 134 0.83 1.93 -11.94
N VAL A 135 1.45 1.03 -11.19
CA VAL A 135 2.14 -0.14 -11.75
C VAL A 135 1.15 -1.06 -12.49
N GLU A 136 -0.05 -1.28 -11.93
CA GLU A 136 -1.10 -2.04 -12.60
C GLU A 136 -1.51 -1.42 -13.95
N LYS A 137 -1.60 -0.09 -14.03
CA LYS A 137 -1.97 0.60 -15.28
C LYS A 137 -0.91 0.38 -16.35
N GLU A 138 0.37 0.44 -15.98
CA GLU A 138 1.46 0.16 -16.91
C GLU A 138 1.42 -1.30 -17.37
N ILE A 139 1.30 -2.28 -16.48
CA ILE A 139 1.19 -3.70 -16.86
C ILE A 139 0.01 -3.92 -17.83
N LYS A 140 -1.15 -3.29 -17.58
CA LYS A 140 -2.32 -3.37 -18.48
C LYS A 140 -2.05 -2.77 -19.85
N LYS A 141 -1.30 -1.67 -19.94
CA LYS A 141 -0.88 -1.09 -21.24
C LYS A 141 0.03 -2.05 -21.99
N TRP A 142 1.01 -2.61 -21.31
CA TRP A 142 1.91 -3.59 -21.91
C TRP A 142 1.13 -4.80 -22.43
N ARG A 143 0.26 -5.44 -21.63
CA ARG A 143 -0.60 -6.55 -22.12
C ARG A 143 -1.39 -6.20 -23.38
N LYS A 144 -1.94 -4.97 -23.48
CA LYS A 144 -2.64 -4.51 -24.68
C LYS A 144 -1.68 -4.34 -25.86
N SER A 145 -0.47 -3.84 -25.63
CA SER A 145 0.59 -3.72 -26.63
C SER A 145 0.98 -5.09 -27.18
N TYR A 146 1.17 -6.10 -26.33
CA TYR A 146 1.43 -7.47 -26.77
C TYR A 146 0.32 -8.00 -27.67
N LYS A 147 -0.94 -7.87 -27.24
CA LYS A 147 -2.10 -8.32 -28.03
C LYS A 147 -2.15 -7.60 -29.39
N TYR A 148 -1.84 -6.31 -29.42
CA TYR A 148 -1.75 -5.54 -30.66
C TYR A 148 -0.65 -6.09 -31.58
N LEU A 149 0.56 -6.32 -31.06
CA LEU A 149 1.68 -6.86 -31.84
C LEU A 149 1.38 -8.26 -32.39
N SER A 150 0.77 -9.14 -31.57
CA SER A 150 0.32 -10.46 -32.00
C SER A 150 -0.64 -10.36 -33.19
N ASN A 151 -1.70 -9.54 -33.05
CA ASN A 151 -2.67 -9.34 -34.12
C ASN A 151 -2.05 -8.71 -35.38
N LEU A 152 -1.10 -7.79 -35.22
CA LEU A 152 -0.40 -7.15 -36.34
C LEU A 152 0.42 -8.18 -37.14
N CYS A 153 1.16 -9.05 -36.45
CA CYS A 153 1.94 -10.09 -37.11
C CYS A 153 1.07 -11.15 -37.79
N GLU A 154 -0.09 -11.50 -37.21
CA GLU A 154 -1.09 -12.39 -37.84
C GLU A 154 -1.70 -11.75 -39.10
N VAL A 155 -2.07 -10.47 -39.06
CA VAL A 155 -2.65 -9.76 -40.22
C VAL A 155 -1.63 -9.60 -41.36
N ASN A 156 -0.35 -9.39 -41.03
CA ASN A 156 0.71 -9.25 -42.03
C ASN A 156 1.16 -10.59 -42.64
N ASN A 157 0.85 -11.72 -41.99
CA ASN A 157 1.21 -13.06 -42.44
C ASN A 157 -0.04 -13.98 -42.41
N PRO A 158 -1.07 -13.70 -43.24
CA PRO A 158 -2.28 -14.50 -43.24
C PRO A 158 -1.97 -15.94 -43.65
N ASP A 159 -2.53 -16.90 -42.92
CA ASP A 159 -2.36 -18.35 -43.09
C ASP A 159 -0.92 -18.90 -42.91
N ASP A 160 0.03 -18.03 -42.53
CA ASP A 160 1.43 -18.40 -42.26
C ASP A 160 1.80 -18.14 -40.80
N LYS A 161 1.44 -19.12 -39.97
CA LYS A 161 1.63 -19.06 -38.52
C LYS A 161 3.10 -18.98 -38.11
N GLU A 162 4.00 -19.65 -38.84
CA GLU A 162 5.42 -19.66 -38.51
C GLU A 162 6.02 -18.27 -38.71
N ASN A 163 5.77 -17.64 -39.86
CA ASN A 163 6.25 -16.27 -40.10
C ASN A 163 5.59 -15.24 -39.18
N ALA A 164 4.32 -15.44 -38.77
CA ALA A 164 3.69 -14.61 -37.74
C ALA A 164 4.38 -14.72 -36.38
N GLU A 165 4.74 -15.93 -35.95
CA GLU A 165 5.47 -16.17 -34.69
C GLU A 165 6.89 -15.57 -34.72
N PHE A 166 7.60 -15.70 -35.84
CA PHE A 166 8.90 -15.05 -36.07
C PHE A 166 8.80 -13.53 -36.01
N CYS A 167 7.81 -12.94 -36.69
CA CYS A 167 7.51 -11.50 -36.62
C CYS A 167 7.33 -11.03 -35.17
N LEU A 168 6.52 -11.75 -34.39
CA LEU A 168 6.23 -11.39 -33.01
C LEU A 168 7.47 -11.52 -32.11
N ALA A 169 8.24 -12.59 -32.25
CA ALA A 169 9.47 -12.79 -31.47
C ALA A 169 10.54 -11.74 -31.80
N ASP A 170 10.63 -11.30 -33.06
CA ASP A 170 11.52 -10.21 -33.46
C ASP A 170 11.12 -8.88 -32.81
N TYR A 171 9.82 -8.54 -32.77
CA TYR A 171 9.34 -7.37 -32.00
C TYR A 171 9.66 -7.47 -30.51
N ILE A 172 9.39 -8.62 -29.88
CA ILE A 172 9.64 -8.83 -28.44
C ILE A 172 11.13 -8.67 -28.11
N LYS A 173 12.01 -9.24 -28.93
CA LYS A 173 13.46 -9.17 -28.73
C LYS A 173 13.98 -7.76 -28.97
N ARG A 174 13.58 -7.13 -30.07
CA ARG A 174 14.01 -5.78 -30.45
C ARG A 174 13.65 -4.74 -29.40
N ASP A 175 12.45 -4.83 -28.84
CA ASP A 175 11.93 -3.86 -27.88
C ASP A 175 12.24 -4.22 -26.42
N ASN A 176 13.02 -5.29 -26.17
CA ASN A 176 13.27 -5.85 -24.84
C ASN A 176 11.98 -6.03 -24.03
N TYR A 177 10.93 -6.48 -24.72
CA TYR A 177 9.58 -6.50 -24.20
C TYR A 177 9.49 -7.42 -22.96
N ASP A 178 10.13 -8.58 -23.03
CA ASP A 178 10.12 -9.59 -21.97
C ASP A 178 10.78 -9.08 -20.68
N SER A 179 11.99 -8.51 -20.78
CA SER A 179 12.71 -7.93 -19.63
C SER A 179 11.94 -6.76 -19.00
N THR A 180 11.33 -5.91 -19.84
CA THR A 180 10.54 -4.79 -19.34
C THR A 180 9.29 -5.28 -18.61
N PHE A 181 8.62 -6.30 -19.15
CA PHE A 181 7.43 -6.88 -18.55
C PHE A 181 7.73 -7.60 -17.22
N GLU A 182 8.82 -8.38 -17.18
CA GLU A 182 9.31 -9.02 -15.96
C GLU A 182 9.61 -7.97 -14.87
N ARG A 183 10.30 -6.89 -15.23
CA ARG A 183 10.58 -5.79 -14.30
C ARG A 183 9.31 -5.15 -13.75
N LEU A 184 8.27 -4.99 -14.57
CA LEU A 184 6.97 -4.47 -14.12
C LEU A 184 6.29 -5.44 -13.14
N ILE A 185 6.40 -6.76 -13.35
CA ILE A 185 5.90 -7.76 -12.39
C ILE A 185 6.63 -7.63 -11.05
N ILE A 186 7.95 -7.52 -11.07
CA ILE A 186 8.76 -7.34 -9.84
C ILE A 186 8.35 -6.05 -9.10
N LEU A 187 8.28 -4.92 -9.82
CA LEU A 187 7.84 -3.64 -9.24
C LEU A 187 6.44 -3.72 -8.62
N LYS A 188 5.56 -4.54 -9.18
CA LYS A 188 4.22 -4.76 -8.63
C LYS A 188 4.28 -5.51 -7.30
N LEU A 189 5.08 -6.58 -7.24
CA LEU A 189 5.28 -7.35 -6.00
C LEU A 189 5.87 -6.48 -4.90
N GLU A 190 6.86 -5.66 -5.22
CA GLU A 190 7.45 -4.67 -4.30
C GLU A 190 6.39 -3.68 -3.81
N ALA A 191 5.63 -3.06 -4.72
CA ALA A 191 4.58 -2.10 -4.36
C ALA A 191 3.47 -2.72 -3.48
N MET A 192 3.13 -3.99 -3.71
CA MET A 192 2.19 -4.74 -2.88
C MET A 192 2.74 -5.02 -1.48
N SER A 193 4.03 -5.37 -1.38
CA SER A 193 4.73 -5.56 -0.11
C SER A 193 4.76 -4.26 0.70
N ASP A 194 5.16 -3.15 0.05
CA ASP A 194 5.23 -1.82 0.65
C ASP A 194 3.86 -1.37 1.16
N LEU A 195 2.79 -1.63 0.39
CA LEU A 195 1.42 -1.33 0.81
C LEU A 195 1.09 -2.03 2.14
N LEU A 196 1.36 -3.33 2.26
CA LEU A 196 1.11 -4.08 3.48
C LEU A 196 1.95 -3.56 4.65
N GLN A 197 3.22 -3.26 4.44
CA GLN A 197 4.09 -2.68 5.45
C GLN A 197 3.57 -1.33 5.95
N GLN A 198 3.17 -0.44 5.03
CA GLN A 198 2.61 0.86 5.37
C GLN A 198 1.31 0.73 6.16
N MET A 199 0.45 -0.24 5.84
CA MET A 199 -0.75 -0.52 6.62
C MET A 199 -0.42 -0.93 8.06
N ASN A 200 0.56 -1.81 8.26
CA ASN A 200 0.99 -2.23 9.59
C ASN A 200 1.63 -1.09 10.39
N MET A 201 2.49 -0.29 9.76
CA MET A 201 3.06 0.91 10.38
C MET A 201 1.97 1.88 10.84
N CYS A 202 0.93 2.08 10.05
CA CYS A 202 -0.17 2.97 10.42
C CYS A 202 -0.97 2.47 11.63
N LEU A 203 -1.08 1.16 11.82
CA LEU A 203 -1.69 0.58 13.03
C LEU A 203 -0.80 0.79 14.25
N SER A 204 0.52 0.59 14.10
CA SER A 204 1.50 0.88 15.16
C SER A 204 1.45 2.35 15.58
N ASP A 205 1.49 3.27 14.61
CA ASP A 205 1.40 4.71 14.86
C ASP A 205 0.09 5.10 15.55
N LEU A 206 -1.02 4.47 15.17
CA LEU A 206 -2.32 4.69 15.81
C LEU A 206 -2.29 4.25 17.28
N GLU A 207 -1.76 3.06 17.55
CA GLU A 207 -1.64 2.52 18.90
C GLU A 207 -0.75 3.40 19.78
N ASP A 208 0.41 3.82 19.28
CA ASP A 208 1.29 4.75 19.99
C ASP A 208 0.63 6.11 20.26
N CYS A 209 -0.10 6.66 19.29
CA CYS A 209 -0.84 7.91 19.42
C CYS A 209 -1.94 7.82 20.50
N LEU A 210 -2.69 6.72 20.52
CA LEU A 210 -3.73 6.48 21.51
C LEU A 210 -3.17 6.21 22.90
N ARG A 211 -2.01 5.54 23.00
CA ARG A 211 -1.29 5.35 24.26
C ARG A 211 -0.87 6.68 24.88
N VAL A 212 -0.30 7.58 24.09
CA VAL A 212 0.06 8.94 24.54
C VAL A 212 -1.20 9.71 24.95
N SER A 213 -2.25 9.65 24.14
CA SER A 213 -3.54 10.32 24.44
C SER A 213 -4.17 9.81 25.74
N LEU A 214 -4.10 8.51 26.00
CA LEU A 214 -4.57 7.91 27.25
C LEU A 214 -3.71 8.39 28.43
N SER A 215 -2.38 8.34 28.30
CA SER A 215 -1.47 8.81 29.37
C SER A 215 -1.78 10.24 29.80
N GLU A 216 -1.95 11.15 28.85
CA GLU A 216 -2.31 12.54 29.13
C GLU A 216 -3.70 12.68 29.75
N HIS A 217 -4.67 11.86 29.31
CA HIS A 217 -5.98 11.81 29.95
C HIS A 217 -5.88 11.37 31.41
N LEU A 218 -5.09 10.35 31.72
CA LEU A 218 -4.89 9.86 33.09
C LEU A 218 -4.23 10.91 33.98
N GLU A 219 -3.28 11.68 33.45
CA GLU A 219 -2.68 12.78 34.19
C GLU A 219 -3.71 13.88 34.49
N ASN A 220 -4.55 14.24 33.52
CA ASN A 220 -5.66 15.16 33.77
C ASN A 220 -6.65 14.62 34.82
N ILE A 221 -6.95 13.31 34.82
CA ILE A 221 -7.76 12.70 35.88
C ILE A 221 -7.09 12.87 37.24
N ARG A 222 -5.77 12.62 37.34
CA ARG A 222 -5.01 12.77 38.59
C ARG A 222 -5.11 14.21 39.13
N THR A 223 -4.91 15.22 38.28
CA THR A 223 -5.07 16.63 38.69
C THR A 223 -6.48 16.96 39.17
N VAL A 224 -7.52 16.45 38.50
CA VAL A 224 -8.91 16.64 38.95
C VAL A 224 -9.16 15.93 40.28
N MET A 225 -8.63 14.73 40.48
CA MET A 225 -8.74 13.99 41.74
C MET A 225 -8.04 14.72 42.90
N GLU A 226 -6.87 15.29 42.68
CA GLU A 226 -6.20 16.14 43.67
C GLU A 226 -7.07 17.34 44.04
N THR A 227 -7.65 18.02 43.07
CA THR A 227 -8.56 19.15 43.29
C THR A 227 -9.79 18.74 44.10
N LEU A 228 -10.39 17.58 43.77
CA LEU A 228 -11.52 17.02 44.51
C LEU A 228 -11.16 16.68 45.97
N ASN A 229 -9.99 16.08 46.18
CA ASN A 229 -9.49 15.77 47.53
C ASN A 229 -9.31 17.03 48.37
N HIS A 230 -8.74 18.10 47.80
CA HIS A 230 -8.63 19.40 48.46
C HIS A 230 -10.00 20.00 48.77
N CYS A 231 -10.96 19.96 47.85
CA CYS A 231 -12.34 20.41 48.09
C CYS A 231 -13.00 19.64 49.25
N TYR A 232 -12.77 18.33 49.32
CA TYR A 232 -13.32 17.49 50.36
C TYR A 232 -12.75 17.83 51.74
N THR A 233 -11.43 17.98 51.85
CA THR A 233 -10.73 18.26 53.12
C THR A 233 -10.90 19.71 53.61
N ARG A 234 -10.99 20.70 52.72
CA ARG A 234 -11.18 22.11 53.12
C ARG A 234 -12.49 22.37 53.87
N ASN A 235 -13.51 21.53 53.65
CA ASN A 235 -14.81 21.59 54.31
C ASN A 235 -14.88 20.79 55.62
N GLU A 236 -13.73 20.39 56.19
CA GLU A 236 -13.62 19.77 57.54
C GLU A 236 -13.22 20.77 58.64
N LYS A 237 -13.06 22.06 58.32
CA LYS A 237 -13.03 23.17 59.26
C LYS A 237 -14.36 23.94 59.22
#